data_AF-A0A8H7SZN2-F1
#
_entry.id   AF-A0A8H7SZN2-F1
#
_cell.length_a   1.000
_cell.length_b   1.000
_cell.length_c   1.000
_cell.angle_alpha   90.00
_cell.angle_beta   90.00
_cell.angle_gamma   90.00
#
_symmetry.space_group_name_H-M   'P 1'
#
loop_
_entity.id
_entity.type
_entity.pdbx_description
1 polymer ?
#
loop_
_entity_poly.entity_id
_entity_poly.type
_entity_poly.pdbx_seq_one_letter_code
_entity_poly.pdbx_strand_id
1 'polypeptide(L)'
;MPHKRAKASIRKARKAEVDLPVTGDDAMSSADTPKGFSRLFRFKEMAIKRQQEKVDIKNGVKTEDSTKNIGIQPGEKMKDFVQRVESEYKSDMLSAQKASKPVSDRKKRNQETRKQKKTAKILKEAEFFGGRDFDDLKDNVKFGEVADAPPVLNKIPKVRGREKQIMEAAKLKQAAATAKGKTTTETPAAGKKDTGYESEEDENMKLLKASHKRSLKQMSAAARRQLDNERDMVIEAYRAKKAKRMEGSGFAK
;
A
#
# COMPACT_ATOMS: atom_id res chain seq x y z
N MET A 1 -0.52 -3.63 -11.28
CA MET A 1 0.61 -4.58 -11.20
C MET A 1 0.09 -5.96 -10.85
N PRO A 2 0.50 -7.03 -11.53
CA PRO A 2 0.11 -8.37 -11.14
C PRO A 2 0.86 -8.76 -9.86
N HIS A 3 0.13 -9.02 -8.78
CA HIS A 3 0.73 -9.52 -7.54
C HIS A 3 1.22 -10.96 -7.75
N LYS A 4 2.50 -11.23 -7.47
CA LYS A 4 3.05 -12.60 -7.49
C LYS A 4 2.27 -13.45 -6.48
N ARG A 5 1.61 -14.51 -6.96
CA ARG A 5 0.91 -15.48 -6.11
C ARG A 5 1.92 -16.23 -5.24
N ALA A 6 1.53 -16.58 -4.02
CA ALA A 6 2.36 -17.37 -3.11
C ALA A 6 2.70 -18.75 -3.72
N LYS A 7 3.87 -19.29 -3.35
CA LYS A 7 4.34 -20.63 -3.77
C LYS A 7 3.27 -21.70 -3.47
N ALA A 8 3.19 -22.72 -4.31
CA ALA A 8 2.16 -23.77 -4.20
C ALA A 8 2.19 -24.51 -2.86
N SER A 9 3.38 -24.73 -2.28
CA SER A 9 3.56 -25.33 -0.94
C SER A 9 2.87 -24.51 0.15
N ILE A 10 3.07 -23.19 0.14
CA ILE A 10 2.45 -22.26 1.11
C ILE A 10 0.93 -22.26 0.95
N ARG A 11 0.41 -22.37 -0.28
CA ARG A 11 -1.03 -22.46 -0.53
C ARG A 11 -1.62 -23.78 -0.05
N LYS A 12 -0.93 -24.90 -0.26
CA LYS A 12 -1.35 -26.22 0.24
C LYS A 12 -1.33 -26.27 1.77
N ALA A 13 -0.28 -25.74 2.42
CA ALA A 13 -0.18 -25.67 3.88
C ALA A 13 -1.33 -24.83 4.48
N ARG A 14 -1.61 -23.65 3.91
CA ARG A 14 -2.74 -22.82 4.33
C ARG A 14 -4.10 -23.50 4.13
N LYS A 15 -4.25 -24.28 3.05
CA LYS A 15 -5.48 -25.03 2.82
C LYS A 15 -5.63 -26.17 3.83
N ALA A 16 -4.54 -26.87 4.15
CA ALA A 16 -4.52 -27.91 5.18
C ALA A 16 -4.85 -27.36 6.58
N GLU A 17 -4.36 -26.18 6.95
CA GLU A 17 -4.74 -25.51 8.21
C GLU A 17 -6.23 -25.12 8.27
N VAL A 18 -6.83 -24.83 7.12
CA VAL A 18 -8.27 -24.52 7.03
C VAL A 18 -9.12 -25.79 7.08
N ASP A 19 -8.62 -26.89 6.51
CA ASP A 19 -9.31 -28.18 6.39
C ASP A 19 -8.90 -29.20 7.48
N LEU A 20 -8.34 -28.75 8.62
CA LEU A 20 -8.07 -29.61 9.76
C LEU A 20 -9.38 -30.25 10.27
N PRO A 21 -9.44 -31.60 10.42
CA PRO A 21 -10.60 -32.25 11.00
C PRO A 21 -10.78 -31.79 12.45
N VAL A 22 -12.04 -31.60 12.82
CA VAL A 22 -12.43 -31.29 14.19
C VAL A 22 -12.05 -32.49 15.05
N THR A 23 -11.01 -32.35 15.87
CA THR A 23 -10.70 -33.32 16.93
C THR A 23 -11.85 -33.31 17.93
N GLY A 24 -12.39 -34.48 18.24
CA GLY A 24 -13.67 -34.68 18.92
C GLY A 24 -13.74 -34.24 20.39
N ASP A 25 -12.68 -33.65 20.93
CA ASP A 25 -12.56 -33.34 22.36
C ASP A 25 -13.00 -31.92 22.74
N ASP A 26 -13.36 -31.07 21.78
CA ASP A 26 -13.91 -29.75 22.07
C ASP A 26 -15.42 -29.86 22.35
N ALA A 27 -15.78 -29.75 23.62
CA ALA A 27 -17.13 -29.83 24.22
C ALA A 27 -18.22 -28.90 23.63
N MET A 28 -17.95 -28.16 22.54
CA MET A 28 -18.88 -27.29 21.84
C MET A 28 -19.25 -27.80 20.43
N SER A 29 -18.76 -28.97 20.01
CA SER A 29 -19.30 -29.68 18.86
C SER A 29 -20.61 -30.39 19.23
N SER A 30 -21.59 -29.66 19.78
CA SER A 30 -22.95 -30.18 19.85
C SER A 30 -23.40 -30.47 18.42
N ALA A 31 -23.87 -31.70 18.18
CA ALA A 31 -24.23 -32.22 16.85
C ALA A 31 -25.28 -31.35 16.11
N ASP A 32 -25.90 -30.42 16.83
CA ASP A 32 -26.98 -29.55 16.40
C ASP A 32 -26.51 -28.17 15.90
N THR A 33 -25.23 -27.81 16.06
CA THR A 33 -24.71 -26.54 15.53
C THR A 33 -24.17 -26.70 14.10
N PRO A 34 -24.63 -25.89 13.14
CA PRO A 34 -24.11 -25.94 11.78
C PRO A 34 -22.60 -25.72 11.76
N LYS A 35 -21.86 -26.54 11.01
CA LYS A 35 -20.38 -26.48 10.91
C LYS A 35 -19.84 -25.08 10.55
N GLY A 36 -20.60 -24.31 9.78
CA GLY A 36 -20.23 -22.93 9.45
C GLY A 36 -20.27 -21.99 10.67
N PHE A 37 -21.21 -22.23 11.59
CA PHE A 37 -21.40 -21.46 12.81
C PHE A 37 -20.33 -21.78 13.85
N SER A 38 -20.06 -23.06 14.12
CA SER A 38 -18.98 -23.46 15.05
C SER A 38 -17.60 -22.96 14.58
N ARG A 39 -17.36 -22.97 13.26
CA ARG A 39 -16.17 -22.36 12.65
C ARG A 39 -16.10 -20.85 12.87
N LEU A 40 -17.21 -20.12 12.77
CA LEU A 40 -17.26 -18.68 13.04
C LEU A 40 -16.98 -18.35 14.51
N PHE A 41 -17.52 -19.12 15.45
CA PHE A 41 -17.25 -18.94 16.88
C PHE A 41 -15.77 -19.14 17.23
N ARG A 42 -15.14 -20.20 16.69
CA ARG A 42 -13.70 -20.42 16.84
C ARG A 42 -12.85 -19.27 16.28
N PHE A 43 -13.24 -18.73 15.12
CA PHE A 43 -12.54 -17.56 14.57
C PHE A 43 -12.70 -16.32 15.44
N LYS A 44 -13.88 -16.11 16.05
CA LYS A 44 -14.10 -15.03 17.00
C LYS A 44 -13.27 -15.22 18.28
N GLU A 45 -13.25 -16.43 18.85
CA GLU A 45 -12.44 -16.74 20.03
C GLU A 45 -10.93 -16.56 19.78
N MET A 46 -10.42 -17.05 18.65
CA MET A 46 -9.02 -16.84 18.28
C MET A 46 -8.70 -15.37 18.01
N ALA A 47 -9.65 -14.60 17.49
CA ALA A 47 -9.47 -13.16 17.31
C ALA A 47 -9.42 -12.42 18.66
N ILE A 48 -10.24 -12.82 19.63
CA ILE A 48 -10.25 -12.27 20.99
C ILE A 48 -8.94 -12.59 21.71
N LYS A 49 -8.49 -13.85 21.69
CA LYS A 49 -7.18 -14.25 22.28
C LYS A 49 -6.02 -13.45 21.70
N ARG A 50 -5.96 -13.28 20.37
CA ARG A 50 -4.94 -12.46 19.69
C ARG A 50 -5.02 -10.96 20.01
N GLN A 51 -6.17 -10.47 20.44
CA GLN A 51 -6.31 -9.08 20.88
C GLN A 51 -5.83 -8.93 22.33
N GLN A 52 -6.18 -9.86 23.21
CA GLN A 52 -5.71 -9.92 24.60
C GLN A 52 -4.17 -10.02 24.65
N GLU A 53 -3.57 -11.00 23.94
CA GLU A 53 -2.11 -11.14 23.85
C GLU A 53 -1.41 -9.85 23.38
N LYS A 54 -2.02 -9.09 22.46
CA LYS A 54 -1.45 -7.82 21.98
C LYS A 54 -1.60 -6.69 22.98
N VAL A 55 -2.63 -6.72 23.81
CA VAL A 55 -2.83 -5.76 24.90
C VAL A 55 -1.84 -6.06 26.02
N ASP A 56 -1.64 -7.32 26.37
CA ASP A 56 -0.69 -7.76 27.40
C ASP A 56 0.77 -7.41 27.02
N ILE A 57 1.14 -7.64 25.75
CA ILE A 57 2.44 -7.24 25.20
C ILE A 57 2.62 -5.72 25.19
N LYS A 58 1.55 -4.94 24.97
CA LYS A 58 1.60 -3.47 24.90
C LYS A 58 1.58 -2.80 26.27
N ASN A 59 0.89 -3.39 27.24
CA ASN A 59 0.80 -2.88 28.61
C ASN A 59 2.09 -3.11 29.39
N GLY A 60 3.12 -3.70 28.76
CA GLY A 60 4.40 -3.86 29.43
C GLY A 60 4.28 -4.68 30.70
N VAL A 61 3.33 -5.63 30.75
CA VAL A 61 3.44 -6.80 31.62
C VAL A 61 4.61 -7.61 31.05
N LYS A 62 5.80 -7.05 31.21
CA LYS A 62 6.99 -7.82 31.43
C LYS A 62 6.60 -8.62 32.66
N THR A 63 6.25 -9.89 32.46
CA THR A 63 6.65 -10.89 33.45
C THR A 63 8.04 -10.46 33.88
N GLU A 64 8.14 -10.07 35.14
CA GLU A 64 9.38 -9.61 35.73
C GLU A 64 10.49 -10.55 35.31
N ASP A 65 11.73 -10.08 35.37
CA ASP A 65 12.90 -10.94 35.32
C ASP A 65 12.79 -12.00 36.43
N SER A 66 11.95 -13.03 36.22
CA SER A 66 12.14 -14.34 36.78
C SER A 66 13.51 -14.66 36.26
N THR A 67 14.51 -14.52 37.13
CA THR A 67 15.79 -15.18 37.00
C THR A 67 15.47 -16.53 36.38
N LYS A 68 15.67 -16.66 35.05
CA LYS A 68 15.23 -17.84 34.31
C LYS A 68 15.87 -18.97 35.08
N ASN A 69 15.08 -19.84 35.69
CA ASN A 69 15.62 -20.87 36.56
C ASN A 69 16.34 -21.87 35.63
N ILE A 70 17.58 -21.54 35.30
CA ILE A 70 18.53 -22.30 34.47
C ILE A 70 19.10 -23.46 35.29
N GLY A 71 18.61 -23.67 36.52
CA GLY A 71 18.83 -24.91 37.25
C GLY A 71 18.07 -26.08 36.59
N ILE A 72 18.62 -27.27 36.73
CA ILE A 72 17.94 -28.52 36.41
C ILE A 72 16.79 -28.69 37.40
N GLN A 73 15.58 -28.93 36.91
CA GLN A 73 14.42 -29.19 37.76
C GLN A 73 14.51 -30.60 38.37
N PRO A 74 14.00 -30.83 39.59
CA PRO A 74 14.04 -32.15 40.21
C PRO A 74 13.31 -33.18 39.33
N GLY A 75 14.01 -34.26 38.98
CA GLY A 75 13.49 -35.32 38.09
C GLY A 75 13.64 -35.04 36.59
N GLU A 76 14.17 -33.88 36.18
CA GLU A 76 14.45 -33.55 34.78
C GLU A 76 15.73 -34.28 34.30
N LYS A 77 15.68 -34.90 33.12
CA LYS A 77 16.88 -35.44 32.48
C LYS A 77 17.71 -34.31 31.88
N MET A 78 19.03 -34.48 31.78
CA MET A 78 19.92 -33.48 31.19
C MET A 78 19.50 -33.05 29.76
N LYS A 79 18.95 -33.98 28.96
CA LYS A 79 18.46 -33.68 27.61
C LYS A 79 17.26 -32.72 27.63
N ASP A 80 16.33 -32.94 28.55
CA ASP A 80 15.10 -32.14 28.65
C ASP A 80 15.44 -30.73 29.19
N PHE A 81 16.38 -30.66 30.13
CA PHE A 81 16.98 -29.41 30.62
C PHE A 81 17.56 -28.56 29.48
N VAL A 82 18.43 -29.16 28.65
CA VAL A 82 19.03 -28.45 27.51
C VAL A 82 17.96 -27.96 26.55
N GLN A 83 16.97 -28.79 26.22
CA GLN A 83 15.90 -28.42 25.30
C GLN A 83 15.03 -27.27 25.84
N ARG A 84 14.72 -27.28 27.15
CA ARG A 84 13.97 -26.20 27.81
C ARG A 84 14.76 -24.89 27.76
N VAL A 85 16.03 -24.92 28.19
CA VAL A 85 16.91 -23.75 28.14
C VAL A 85 17.01 -23.20 26.71
N GLU A 86 17.27 -24.04 25.71
CA GLU A 86 17.31 -23.60 24.31
C GLU A 86 16.00 -22.96 23.85
N SER A 87 14.84 -23.50 24.28
CA SER A 87 13.54 -22.94 23.94
C SER A 87 13.30 -21.56 24.55
N GLU A 88 13.73 -21.36 25.81
CA GLU A 88 13.63 -20.09 26.55
C GLU A 88 14.52 -19.00 25.94
N TYR A 89 15.68 -19.37 25.40
CA TYR A 89 16.62 -18.44 24.76
C TYR A 89 16.39 -18.30 23.24
N LYS A 90 15.51 -19.11 22.64
CA LYS A 90 15.27 -19.09 21.19
C LYS A 90 14.82 -17.72 20.68
N SER A 91 13.95 -17.03 21.43
CA SER A 91 13.49 -15.68 21.06
C SER A 91 14.64 -14.67 21.06
N ASP A 92 15.52 -14.76 22.05
CA ASP A 92 16.64 -13.85 22.26
C ASP A 92 17.74 -14.10 21.23
N MET A 93 18.02 -15.38 20.92
CA MET A 93 18.87 -15.75 19.79
C MET A 93 18.32 -15.20 18.47
N LEU A 94 17.03 -15.39 18.20
CA LEU A 94 16.41 -14.90 16.97
C LEU A 94 16.38 -13.37 16.90
N SER A 95 16.27 -12.67 18.04
CA SER A 95 16.31 -11.21 18.09
C SER A 95 17.73 -10.70 17.84
N ALA A 96 18.74 -11.30 18.47
CA ALA A 96 20.15 -11.00 18.25
C ALA A 96 20.57 -11.27 16.80
N GLN A 97 20.16 -12.40 16.21
CA GLN A 97 20.40 -12.72 14.80
C GLN A 97 19.72 -11.75 13.82
N LYS A 98 18.60 -11.14 14.21
CA LYS A 98 17.94 -10.12 13.38
C LYS A 98 18.63 -8.76 13.52
N ALA A 99 19.10 -8.44 14.72
CA ALA A 99 19.82 -7.20 15.01
C ALA A 99 21.21 -7.16 14.37
N SER A 100 21.92 -8.29 14.32
CA SER A 100 23.23 -8.39 13.71
C SER A 100 23.22 -8.26 12.18
N LYS A 101 22.08 -8.53 11.53
CA LYS A 101 21.96 -8.42 10.08
C LYS A 101 21.91 -6.94 9.67
N PRO A 102 22.83 -6.44 8.86
CA PRO A 102 22.81 -5.05 8.41
C PRO A 102 21.54 -4.80 7.59
N VAL A 103 20.75 -3.82 8.03
CA VAL A 103 19.55 -3.40 7.30
C VAL A 103 19.98 -2.39 6.24
N SER A 104 19.74 -2.71 4.96
CA SER A 104 19.96 -1.77 3.85
C SER A 104 19.23 -0.44 4.09
N ASP A 105 19.86 0.68 3.72
CA ASP A 105 19.32 2.03 3.91
C ASP A 105 17.94 2.22 3.28
N ARG A 106 17.69 1.55 2.15
CA ARG A 106 16.36 1.55 1.52
C ARG A 106 15.28 1.01 2.45
N LYS A 107 15.60 -0.02 3.25
CA LYS A 107 14.68 -0.64 4.20
C LYS A 107 14.50 0.22 5.45
N LYS A 108 15.56 0.91 5.92
CA LYS A 108 15.47 1.91 7.00
C LYS A 108 14.53 3.07 6.62
N ARG A 109 14.75 3.71 5.47
CA ARG A 109 13.89 4.79 4.93
C ARG A 109 12.43 4.34 4.75
N ASN A 110 12.21 3.11 4.25
CA ASN A 110 10.86 2.56 4.13
C ASN A 110 10.18 2.31 5.48
N GLN A 111 10.94 1.98 6.52
CA GLN A 111 10.40 1.81 7.87
C GLN A 111 10.06 3.16 8.50
N GLU A 112 10.93 4.16 8.36
CA GLU A 112 10.71 5.53 8.83
C GLU A 112 9.49 6.16 8.14
N THR A 113 9.40 6.09 6.82
CA THR A 113 8.23 6.59 6.07
C THR A 113 6.93 5.88 6.49
N ARG A 114 6.97 4.60 6.84
CA ARG A 114 5.80 3.89 7.40
C ARG A 114 5.46 4.36 8.80
N LYS A 115 6.45 4.62 9.66
CA LYS A 115 6.24 5.19 11.00
C LYS A 115 5.63 6.59 10.89
N GLN A 116 6.22 7.46 10.08
CA GLN A 116 5.72 8.81 9.80
C GLN A 116 4.29 8.80 9.25
N LYS A 117 3.95 7.90 8.32
CA LYS A 117 2.57 7.78 7.82
C LYS A 117 1.59 7.32 8.90
N LYS A 118 2.02 6.51 9.86
CA LYS A 118 1.16 6.09 10.98
C LYS A 118 0.96 7.24 11.95
N THR A 119 2.03 7.92 12.35
CA THR A 119 1.93 9.08 13.25
C THR A 119 1.12 10.20 12.61
N ALA A 120 1.33 10.50 11.34
CA ALA A 120 0.55 11.50 10.61
C ALA A 120 -0.93 11.13 10.50
N LYS A 121 -1.28 9.84 10.42
CA LYS A 121 -2.69 9.41 10.46
C LYS A 121 -3.30 9.63 11.84
N ILE A 122 -2.60 9.22 12.88
CA ILE A 122 -3.04 9.39 14.27
C ILE A 122 -3.19 10.88 14.59
N LEU A 123 -2.22 11.71 14.20
CA LEU A 123 -2.29 13.17 14.36
C LEU A 123 -3.48 13.76 13.58
N LYS A 124 -3.69 13.34 12.34
CA LYS A 124 -4.85 13.79 11.55
C LYS A 124 -6.18 13.37 12.16
N GLU A 125 -6.25 12.16 12.71
CA GLU A 125 -7.43 11.68 13.42
C GLU A 125 -7.64 12.47 14.72
N ALA A 126 -6.58 12.78 15.46
CA ALA A 126 -6.64 13.64 16.64
C ALA A 126 -6.99 15.10 16.29
N GLU A 127 -6.50 15.65 15.19
CA GLU A 127 -6.87 17.00 14.72
C GLU A 127 -8.33 17.05 14.24
N PHE A 128 -8.80 15.97 13.59
CA PHE A 128 -10.14 15.91 13.04
C PHE A 128 -11.21 15.58 14.10
N PHE A 129 -10.87 14.74 15.08
CA PHE A 129 -11.81 14.23 16.08
C PHE A 129 -11.48 14.62 17.53
N GLY A 130 -10.31 15.16 17.82
CA GLY A 130 -9.77 15.32 19.18
C GLY A 130 -9.49 16.76 19.61
N GLY A 131 -10.28 17.74 19.14
CA GLY A 131 -10.06 19.13 19.54
C GLY A 131 -11.22 20.11 19.29
N ARG A 132 -12.42 19.62 19.02
CA ARG A 132 -13.64 20.45 19.12
C ARG A 132 -14.57 19.71 20.05
N ASP A 133 -14.37 19.93 21.35
CA ASP A 133 -15.36 19.57 22.34
C ASP A 133 -16.69 20.22 21.94
N PHE A 134 -17.78 19.48 22.08
CA PHE A 134 -19.12 19.96 21.74
C PHE A 134 -19.48 21.28 22.46
N ASP A 135 -18.78 21.59 23.55
CA ASP A 135 -18.94 22.82 24.34
C ASP A 135 -18.46 24.10 23.62
N ASP A 136 -17.49 23.99 22.70
CA ASP A 136 -17.00 25.14 21.90
C ASP A 136 -17.70 25.27 20.55
N LEU A 137 -18.65 24.39 20.23
CA LEU A 137 -19.40 24.40 18.98
C LEU A 137 -20.50 25.48 19.01
N LYS A 138 -20.10 26.74 18.82
CA LYS A 138 -21.05 27.86 18.66
C LYS A 138 -21.58 27.92 17.23
N ASP A 139 -22.89 27.78 17.10
CA ASP A 139 -23.60 27.91 15.82
C ASP A 139 -23.76 29.40 15.49
N ASN A 140 -22.82 29.95 14.72
CA ASN A 140 -22.84 31.34 14.28
C ASN A 140 -23.80 31.52 13.08
N VAL A 141 -25.04 31.06 13.20
CA VAL A 141 -26.08 31.29 12.20
C VAL A 141 -26.63 32.70 12.40
N LYS A 142 -26.41 33.58 11.42
CA LYS A 142 -27.02 34.91 11.42
C LYS A 142 -28.50 34.76 11.07
N PHE A 143 -29.37 35.02 12.03
CA PHE A 143 -30.82 35.05 11.81
C PHE A 143 -31.15 36.11 10.75
N GLY A 144 -31.75 35.67 9.63
CA GLY A 144 -32.11 36.55 8.50
C GLY A 144 -31.45 36.18 7.17
N GLU A 145 -30.45 35.29 7.16
CA GLU A 145 -29.97 34.67 5.91
C GLU A 145 -30.93 33.52 5.52
N VAL A 146 -32.18 33.89 5.19
CA VAL A 146 -33.12 32.97 4.55
C VAL A 146 -32.65 32.75 3.12
N ALA A 147 -32.52 31.48 2.75
CA ALA A 147 -31.99 31.00 1.48
C ALA A 147 -32.93 31.34 0.29
N ASP A 148 -32.92 32.59 -0.18
CA ASP A 148 -33.63 32.99 -1.41
C ASP A 148 -32.90 32.54 -2.68
N ALA A 149 -31.62 32.17 -2.58
CA ALA A 149 -30.86 31.64 -3.70
C ALA A 149 -30.71 30.12 -3.57
N PRO A 150 -31.02 29.34 -4.63
CA PRO A 150 -30.66 27.92 -4.64
C PRO A 150 -29.13 27.78 -4.44
N PRO A 151 -28.68 26.75 -3.73
CA PRO A 151 -27.27 26.59 -3.39
C PRO A 151 -26.41 26.53 -4.67
N VAL A 152 -25.58 27.55 -4.87
CA VAL A 152 -24.65 27.60 -6.00
C VAL A 152 -23.42 26.76 -5.66
N LEU A 153 -23.13 25.74 -6.47
CA LEU A 153 -21.95 24.89 -6.33
C LEU A 153 -20.67 25.68 -6.69
N ASN A 154 -20.13 26.43 -5.73
CA ASN A 154 -18.84 27.13 -5.87
C ASN A 154 -17.62 26.19 -5.88
N LYS A 155 -17.84 24.89 -5.67
CA LYS A 155 -16.78 23.89 -5.58
C LYS A 155 -16.40 23.41 -6.97
N ILE A 156 -15.31 23.97 -7.50
CA ILE A 156 -14.71 23.49 -8.75
C ILE A 156 -14.44 21.98 -8.60
N PRO A 157 -14.95 21.12 -9.50
CA PRO A 157 -14.79 19.69 -9.39
C PRO A 157 -13.31 19.33 -9.32
N LYS A 158 -12.99 18.40 -8.41
CA LYS A 158 -11.62 17.95 -8.17
C LYS A 158 -11.15 17.14 -9.39
N VAL A 159 -10.48 17.82 -10.31
CA VAL A 159 -9.89 17.23 -11.51
C VAL A 159 -8.89 16.13 -11.09
N ARG A 160 -9.10 14.90 -11.59
CA ARG A 160 -8.26 13.72 -11.30
C ARG A 160 -7.47 13.32 -12.54
N GLY A 161 -6.26 12.81 -12.34
CA GLY A 161 -5.42 12.28 -13.43
C GLY A 161 -4.70 13.38 -14.22
N ARG A 162 -4.57 13.18 -15.54
CA ARG A 162 -3.74 14.02 -16.43
C ARG A 162 -4.23 15.47 -16.55
N GLU A 163 -5.53 15.69 -16.40
CA GLU A 163 -6.14 17.01 -16.46
C GLU A 163 -5.70 17.92 -15.30
N LYS A 164 -5.32 17.34 -14.14
CA LYS A 164 -4.77 18.12 -13.01
C LYS A 164 -3.43 18.76 -13.37
N GLN A 165 -2.58 18.04 -14.09
CA GLN A 165 -1.28 18.55 -14.56
C GLN A 165 -1.47 19.65 -15.61
N ILE A 166 -2.47 19.52 -16.48
CA ILE A 166 -2.79 20.53 -17.50
C ILE A 166 -3.32 21.81 -16.84
N MET A 167 -4.20 21.69 -15.84
CA MET A 167 -4.74 22.83 -15.10
C MET A 167 -3.68 23.52 -14.22
N GLU A 168 -2.78 22.77 -13.57
CA GLU A 168 -1.66 23.33 -12.83
C GLU A 168 -0.67 24.05 -13.76
N ALA A 169 -0.37 23.47 -14.93
CA ALA A 169 0.46 24.11 -15.95
C ALA A 169 -0.20 25.36 -16.54
N ALA A 170 -1.52 25.35 -16.73
CA ALA A 170 -2.26 26.52 -17.20
C ALA A 170 -2.28 27.65 -16.15
N LYS A 171 -2.45 27.32 -14.86
CA LYS A 171 -2.36 28.29 -13.75
C LYS A 171 -0.95 28.89 -13.62
N LEU A 172 0.09 28.07 -13.76
CA LEU A 172 1.49 28.53 -13.78
C LEU A 172 1.76 29.46 -14.97
N LYS A 173 1.19 29.18 -16.15
CA LYS A 173 1.30 30.06 -17.32
C LYS A 173 0.54 31.37 -17.15
N GLN A 174 -0.65 31.34 -16.54
CA GLN A 174 -1.42 32.55 -16.23
C GLN A 174 -0.71 33.41 -15.17
N ALA A 175 -0.14 32.79 -14.13
CA ALA A 175 0.66 33.49 -13.12
C ALA A 175 1.96 34.08 -13.70
N ALA A 176 2.59 33.41 -14.66
CA ALA A 176 3.77 33.92 -15.37
C ALA A 176 3.41 35.05 -16.35
N ALA A 177 2.20 35.03 -16.94
CA ALA A 177 1.72 36.09 -17.82
C ALA A 177 1.37 37.37 -17.05
N THR A 178 0.78 37.25 -15.84
CA THR A 178 0.54 38.41 -14.97
C THR A 178 1.83 38.96 -14.35
N ALA A 179 2.85 38.13 -14.14
CA ALA A 179 4.18 38.59 -13.70
C ALA A 179 4.99 39.32 -14.78
N LYS A 180 4.69 39.12 -16.07
CA LYS A 180 5.38 39.78 -17.20
C LYS A 180 4.75 41.11 -17.63
N GLY A 181 3.67 41.55 -16.99
CA GLY A 181 3.00 42.83 -17.29
C GLY A 181 3.56 44.05 -16.55
N LYS A 182 4.58 43.89 -15.71
CA LYS A 182 5.10 44.99 -14.87
C LYS A 182 6.61 44.91 -14.73
N THR A 183 7.35 45.33 -15.74
CA THR A 183 8.64 46.07 -15.62
C THR A 183 9.23 46.33 -17.00
N THR A 184 9.17 47.59 -17.39
CA THR A 184 10.12 48.26 -18.28
C THR A 184 11.53 48.25 -17.68
N THR A 185 12.52 48.35 -18.57
CA THR A 185 13.94 48.74 -18.40
C THR A 185 14.97 47.74 -17.82
N GLU A 186 15.93 47.43 -18.69
CA GLU A 186 17.39 47.22 -18.47
C GLU A 186 18.00 45.80 -18.33
N THR A 187 18.63 45.39 -19.45
CA THR A 187 19.99 44.81 -19.63
C THR A 187 20.29 43.34 -19.24
N PRO A 188 20.92 42.52 -20.12
CA PRO A 188 21.15 41.09 -19.93
C PRO A 188 22.61 40.73 -19.58
N ALA A 189 22.84 39.79 -18.66
CA ALA A 189 24.05 38.95 -18.62
C ALA A 189 23.95 37.83 -17.58
N ALA A 190 24.34 36.61 -18.00
CA ALA A 190 25.13 35.60 -17.27
C ALA A 190 24.63 34.18 -17.55
N GLY A 191 25.20 33.58 -18.59
CA GLY A 191 25.10 32.15 -18.88
C GLY A 191 25.80 31.33 -17.80
N LYS A 192 25.13 30.28 -17.33
CA LYS A 192 25.78 29.20 -16.59
C LYS A 192 26.43 28.24 -17.58
N LYS A 193 27.76 28.18 -17.54
CA LYS A 193 28.57 27.15 -18.18
C LYS A 193 28.30 25.83 -17.46
N ASP A 194 27.71 24.88 -18.16
CA ASP A 194 27.57 23.49 -17.73
C ASP A 194 28.78 22.74 -18.29
N THR A 195 29.86 22.65 -17.52
CA THR A 195 31.01 21.81 -17.85
C THR A 195 30.89 20.49 -17.11
N GLY A 196 29.99 19.64 -17.58
CA GLY A 196 29.89 18.23 -17.23
C GLY A 196 30.03 17.42 -18.51
N TYR A 197 31.12 16.68 -18.64
CA TYR A 197 31.37 15.75 -19.75
C TYR A 197 30.29 14.64 -19.67
N GLU A 198 29.15 14.80 -20.38
CA GLU A 198 28.19 13.70 -20.58
C GLU A 198 28.87 12.69 -21.52
N SER A 199 29.13 11.47 -21.06
CA SER A 199 29.72 10.42 -21.91
C SER A 199 28.75 10.07 -23.04
N GLU A 200 29.28 9.68 -24.20
CA GLU A 200 28.47 9.30 -25.38
C GLU A 200 27.48 8.16 -25.06
N GLU A 201 27.78 7.35 -24.04
CA GLU A 201 26.90 6.29 -23.52
C GLU A 201 25.65 6.84 -22.80
N ASP A 202 25.79 7.95 -22.07
CA ASP A 202 24.69 8.61 -21.37
C ASP A 202 23.76 9.34 -22.35
N GLU A 203 24.31 9.95 -23.40
CA GLU A 203 23.50 10.52 -24.50
C GLU A 203 22.69 9.43 -25.22
N ASN A 204 23.31 8.27 -25.49
CA ASN A 204 22.63 7.16 -26.14
C ASN A 204 21.49 6.60 -25.26
N MET A 205 21.71 6.52 -23.95
CA MET A 205 20.66 6.14 -22.98
C MET A 205 19.55 7.19 -22.85
N LYS A 206 19.87 8.47 -23.01
CA LYS A 206 18.92 9.59 -23.01
C LYS A 206 18.05 9.55 -24.28
N LEU A 207 18.64 9.27 -25.44
CA LEU A 207 17.94 9.09 -26.71
C LEU A 207 17.02 7.86 -26.70
N LEU A 208 17.48 6.72 -26.15
CA LEU A 208 16.66 5.52 -25.93
C LEU A 208 15.49 5.78 -24.97
N LYS A 209 15.73 6.48 -23.86
CA LYS A 209 14.66 6.86 -22.92
C LYS A 209 13.69 7.86 -23.55
N ALA A 210 14.16 8.74 -24.44
CA ALA A 210 13.34 9.70 -25.16
C ALA A 210 12.48 9.03 -26.23
N SER A 211 13.02 8.05 -26.98
CA SER A 211 12.25 7.29 -27.97
C SER A 211 11.11 6.49 -27.32
N HIS A 212 11.34 5.87 -26.16
CA HIS A 212 10.32 5.17 -25.38
C HIS A 212 9.26 6.09 -24.75
N LYS A 213 9.52 7.40 -24.68
CA LYS A 213 8.59 8.41 -24.13
C LYS A 213 7.85 9.19 -25.22
N ARG A 214 8.09 8.93 -26.51
CA ARG A 214 7.39 9.65 -27.59
C ARG A 214 5.90 9.33 -27.54
N SER A 215 5.11 10.36 -27.22
CA SER A 215 3.65 10.29 -27.29
C SER A 215 3.23 10.07 -28.74
N LEU A 216 2.12 9.35 -28.97
CA LEU A 216 1.51 9.19 -30.30
C LEU A 216 1.34 10.54 -31.02
N LYS A 217 1.11 11.63 -30.28
CA LYS A 217 0.99 13.00 -30.81
C LYS A 217 2.29 13.58 -31.38
N GLN A 218 3.46 13.02 -31.05
CA GLN A 218 4.79 13.46 -31.51
C GLN A 218 5.40 12.51 -32.54
N MET A 219 4.71 11.44 -32.94
CA MET A 219 5.18 10.54 -34.00
C MET A 219 4.84 11.10 -35.39
N SER A 220 5.71 10.80 -36.37
CA SER A 220 5.45 11.02 -37.80
C SER A 220 4.19 10.28 -38.24
N ALA A 221 3.48 10.83 -39.24
CA ALA A 221 2.25 10.24 -39.78
C ALA A 221 2.45 8.81 -40.29
N ALA A 222 3.60 8.51 -40.90
CA ALA A 222 3.94 7.17 -41.37
C ALA A 222 4.04 6.15 -40.22
N ALA A 223 4.69 6.52 -39.12
CA ALA A 223 4.83 5.67 -37.94
C ALA A 223 3.48 5.44 -37.22
N ARG A 224 2.57 6.43 -37.23
CA ARG A 224 1.21 6.24 -36.71
C ARG A 224 0.42 5.23 -37.51
N ARG A 225 0.48 5.31 -38.85
CA ARG A 225 -0.20 4.36 -39.74
C ARG A 225 0.28 2.92 -39.51
N GLN A 226 1.59 2.72 -39.29
CA GLN A 226 2.13 1.39 -38.96
C GLN A 226 1.55 0.85 -37.65
N LEU A 227 1.52 1.66 -36.59
CA LEU A 227 0.95 1.25 -35.30
C LEU A 227 -0.55 0.98 -35.38
N ASP A 228 -1.29 1.73 -36.19
CA ASP A 228 -2.72 1.50 -36.38
C ASP A 228 -2.97 0.22 -37.21
N ASN A 229 -2.18 -0.06 -38.25
CA ASN A 229 -2.22 -1.34 -38.97
C ASN A 229 -1.93 -2.53 -38.06
N GLU A 230 -0.90 -2.43 -37.21
CA GLU A 230 -0.57 -3.48 -36.23
C GLU A 230 -1.72 -3.70 -35.23
N ARG A 231 -2.38 -2.63 -34.80
CA ARG A 231 -3.56 -2.72 -33.92
C ARG A 231 -4.70 -3.45 -34.60
N ASP A 232 -4.99 -3.11 -35.85
CA ASP A 232 -6.09 -3.74 -36.60
C ASP A 232 -5.82 -5.23 -36.79
N MET A 233 -4.59 -5.62 -37.16
CA MET A 233 -4.19 -7.03 -37.25
C MET A 233 -4.37 -7.78 -35.91
N VAL A 234 -4.01 -7.17 -34.78
CA VAL A 234 -4.17 -7.78 -33.45
C VAL A 234 -5.66 -7.89 -33.07
N ILE A 235 -6.46 -6.89 -33.39
CA ILE A 235 -7.90 -6.89 -33.14
C ILE A 235 -8.58 -8.00 -33.96
N GLU A 236 -8.23 -8.14 -35.24
CA GLU A 236 -8.74 -9.19 -36.11
C GLU A 236 -8.35 -10.59 -35.61
N ALA A 237 -7.08 -10.80 -35.26
CA ALA A 237 -6.62 -12.05 -34.68
C ALA A 237 -7.36 -12.39 -33.38
N TYR A 238 -7.61 -11.39 -32.52
CA TYR A 238 -8.39 -11.57 -31.30
C TYR A 238 -9.86 -11.91 -31.59
N ARG A 239 -10.49 -11.22 -32.55
CA ARG A 239 -11.87 -11.49 -32.99
C ARG A 239 -12.01 -12.89 -33.56
N ALA A 240 -11.10 -13.32 -34.44
CA ALA A 240 -11.07 -14.66 -34.99
C ALA A 240 -10.89 -15.73 -33.90
N LYS A 241 -9.97 -15.51 -32.96
CA LYS A 241 -9.77 -16.41 -31.81
C LYS A 241 -11.00 -16.48 -30.90
N LYS A 242 -11.68 -15.35 -30.70
CA LYS A 242 -12.92 -15.29 -29.93
C LYS A 242 -14.06 -16.01 -30.64
N ALA A 243 -14.23 -15.83 -31.95
CA ALA A 243 -15.23 -16.53 -32.75
C ALA A 243 -15.04 -18.06 -32.67
N LYS A 244 -13.82 -18.55 -32.91
CA LYS A 244 -13.47 -19.98 -32.73
C LYS A 244 -13.80 -20.51 -31.34
N ARG A 245 -13.57 -19.69 -30.30
CA ARG A 245 -13.92 -20.07 -28.92
C ARG A 245 -15.43 -20.12 -28.70
N MET A 246 -16.20 -19.22 -29.32
CA MET A 246 -17.66 -19.20 -29.22
C MET A 246 -18.28 -20.40 -29.95
N GLU A 247 -17.80 -20.72 -31.16
CA GLU A 247 -18.16 -21.92 -31.93
C GLU A 247 -17.89 -23.20 -31.13
N GLY A 248 -16.69 -23.35 -30.55
CA GLY A 248 -16.33 -24.52 -29.74
C GLY A 248 -17.06 -24.63 -28.40
N SER A 249 -17.69 -23.55 -27.92
CA SER A 249 -18.45 -23.54 -26.66
C SER A 249 -19.96 -23.77 -26.83
N GLY A 250 -20.44 -23.98 -28.06
CA GLY A 250 -21.86 -24.22 -28.35
C GLY A 250 -22.78 -23.02 -28.12
N PHE A 251 -22.21 -21.81 -28.00
CA PHE A 251 -22.95 -20.56 -27.79
C PHE A 251 -23.20 -19.76 -29.09
N ALA A 252 -22.74 -20.26 -30.24
CA ALA A 252 -23.09 -19.70 -31.55
C ALA A 252 -24.48 -20.22 -31.95
N LYS A 253 -25.50 -19.36 -31.86
CA LYS A 253 -26.77 -19.52 -32.59
C LYS A 253 -26.64 -18.89 -33.96
#